data_AF-A0AAU2AXD4-F1
#
_entry.id   AF-A0AAU2AXD4-F1
#
_cell.length_a   1.000
_cell.length_b   1.000
_cell.length_c   1.000
_cell.angle_alpha   90.00
_cell.angle_beta   90.00
_cell.angle_gamma   90.00
#
_symmetry.space_group_name_H-M   'P 1'
#
loop_
_entity.id
_entity.type
_entity.pdbx_description
1 polymer ?
#
loop_
_entity_poly.entity_id
_entity_poly.type
_entity_poly.pdbx_seq_one_letter_code
_entity_poly.pdbx_strand_id
1 'polypeptide(L)'
;MFTEMLPRLHRAALSLTGSPFAAGDIVHDAYLRIARRPERFLRHPQPYAYAFTTMANIVRDQWRRESRRVVVPEPAEGERARADPLGGGLGELQARWEVVRLLRFLTAKQARVVVLVDLGGYTVDEAAVLLGVHRSTLAVTRRRALSRLRAVLERERERDRADGSDLGGSGSGSGSGRDGAGGRAATRPPSRPDAPS
;
A
#
# COMPACT_ATOMS: atom_id res chain seq x y z
N MET A 1 -17.83 21.77 19.13
CA MET A 1 -16.72 21.73 18.14
C MET A 1 -15.87 20.44 18.19
N PHE A 2 -15.04 20.17 19.21
CA PHE A 2 -14.20 18.95 19.25
C PHE A 2 -15.01 17.64 19.24
N THR A 3 -16.10 17.61 20.01
CA THR A 3 -17.02 16.47 20.11
C THR A 3 -17.82 16.24 18.82
N GLU A 4 -18.15 17.30 18.09
CA GLU A 4 -18.90 17.21 16.81
C GLU A 4 -18.06 16.59 15.68
N MET A 5 -16.74 16.84 15.66
CA MET A 5 -15.85 16.29 14.63
C MET A 5 -15.46 14.84 14.91
N LEU A 6 -15.55 14.39 16.16
CA LEU A 6 -15.06 13.08 16.60
C LEU A 6 -15.71 11.90 15.87
N PRO A 7 -17.05 11.81 15.70
CA PRO A 7 -17.66 10.72 14.94
C PRO A 7 -17.22 10.69 13.48
N ARG A 8 -17.06 11.87 12.86
CA ARG A 8 -16.62 11.98 11.46
C ARG A 8 -15.16 11.59 11.30
N LEU A 9 -14.31 11.96 12.26
CA LEU A 9 -12.89 11.59 12.28
C LEU A 9 -12.71 10.10 12.58
N HIS A 10 -13.54 9.53 13.45
CA HIS A 10 -13.53 8.10 13.77
C HIS A 10 -13.97 7.23 12.59
N ARG A 11 -15.04 7.60 11.87
CA ARG A 11 -15.42 6.92 10.62
C ARG A 11 -14.32 6.99 9.57
N ALA A 12 -13.66 8.14 9.47
CA ALA A 12 -12.51 8.27 8.60
C ALA A 12 -11.37 7.34 9.06
N ALA A 13 -10.99 7.35 10.33
CA ALA A 13 -9.97 6.44 10.87
C ALA A 13 -10.31 4.97 10.59
N LEU A 14 -11.54 4.53 10.87
CA LEU A 14 -12.02 3.18 10.54
C LEU A 14 -11.83 2.83 9.07
N SER A 15 -12.14 3.77 8.16
CA SER A 15 -11.94 3.56 6.72
C SER A 15 -10.47 3.53 6.30
N LEU A 16 -9.55 3.98 7.15
CA LEU A 16 -8.11 4.01 6.89
C LEU A 16 -7.33 2.91 7.64
N THR A 17 -7.93 2.30 8.67
CA THR A 17 -7.27 1.37 9.60
C THR A 17 -7.96 0.02 9.74
N GLY A 18 -9.28 -0.07 9.48
CA GLY A 18 -10.03 -1.33 9.37
C GLY A 18 -10.26 -2.06 10.67
N SER A 19 -9.40 -1.78 11.64
CA SER A 19 -9.54 -2.16 13.03
C SER A 19 -10.19 -1.00 13.80
N PRO A 20 -11.32 -1.25 14.49
CA PRO A 20 -11.91 -0.30 15.44
C PRO A 20 -10.95 0.12 16.55
N PHE A 21 -10.12 -0.80 17.05
CA PHE A 21 -9.12 -0.50 18.07
C PHE A 21 -8.08 0.50 17.52
N ALA A 22 -7.49 0.19 16.36
CA ALA A 22 -6.51 1.08 15.74
C ALA A 22 -7.12 2.45 15.36
N ALA A 23 -8.40 2.47 14.97
CA ALA A 23 -9.10 3.71 14.65
C ALA A 23 -9.23 4.61 15.89
N GLY A 24 -9.63 4.04 17.03
CA GLY A 24 -9.73 4.76 18.30
C GLY A 24 -8.40 5.37 18.72
N ASP A 25 -7.32 4.57 18.69
CA ASP A 25 -5.97 5.02 19.05
C ASP A 25 -5.47 6.15 18.15
N ILE A 26 -5.67 6.02 16.84
CA ILE A 26 -5.24 7.04 15.87
C ILE A 26 -6.00 8.35 16.06
N VAL A 27 -7.31 8.29 16.33
CA VAL A 27 -8.10 9.48 16.63
C VAL A 27 -7.64 10.12 17.94
N HIS A 28 -7.39 9.31 18.96
CA HIS A 28 -6.87 9.77 20.24
C HIS A 28 -5.52 10.49 20.07
N ASP A 29 -4.55 9.86 19.39
CA ASP A 29 -3.25 10.44 19.07
C ASP A 29 -3.36 11.74 18.26
N ALA A 30 -4.31 11.81 17.32
CA ALA A 30 -4.57 13.02 16.56
C ALA A 30 -5.01 14.16 17.48
N TYR A 31 -5.94 13.89 18.40
CA TYR A 31 -6.39 14.88 19.38
C TYR A 31 -5.30 15.29 20.36
N LEU A 32 -4.47 14.36 20.84
CA LEU A 32 -3.32 14.69 21.67
C LEU A 32 -2.33 15.61 20.94
N ARG A 33 -2.05 15.36 19.65
CA ARG A 33 -1.19 16.24 18.83
C ARG A 33 -1.80 17.62 18.61
N ILE A 34 -3.12 17.68 18.42
CA ILE A 34 -3.86 18.94 18.26
C ILE A 34 -3.83 19.74 19.57
N ALA A 35 -4.07 19.07 20.71
CA ALA A 35 -4.10 19.68 22.04
C ALA A 35 -2.75 20.29 22.45
N ARG A 36 -1.63 19.82 21.88
CA ARG A 36 -0.30 20.45 22.06
C ARG A 36 -0.17 21.83 21.42
N ARG A 37 -1.02 22.17 20.44
CA ARG A 37 -1.01 23.46 19.73
C ARG A 37 -2.44 23.95 19.45
N PRO A 38 -3.22 24.23 20.51
CA PRO A 38 -4.66 24.49 20.39
C PRO A 38 -4.94 25.76 19.56
N GLU A 39 -4.10 26.79 19.69
CA GLU A 39 -4.24 28.04 18.95
C GLU A 39 -4.18 27.85 17.43
N ARG A 40 -3.28 26.98 16.96
CA ARG A 40 -3.13 26.68 15.53
C ARG A 40 -4.34 25.95 14.96
N PHE A 41 -4.99 25.14 15.79
CA PHE A 41 -6.20 24.42 15.42
C PHE A 41 -7.43 25.32 15.41
N LEU A 42 -7.61 26.12 16.48
CA LEU A 42 -8.75 27.01 16.64
C LEU A 42 -8.77 28.14 15.59
N ARG A 43 -7.60 28.63 15.19
CA ARG A 43 -7.46 29.65 14.13
C ARG A 43 -7.46 29.06 12.72
N HIS A 44 -7.54 27.73 12.57
CA HIS A 44 -7.51 27.10 11.25
C HIS A 44 -8.86 27.31 10.54
N PRO A 45 -8.88 27.76 9.28
CA PRO A 45 -10.14 28.04 8.57
C PRO A 45 -11.00 26.78 8.36
N GLN A 46 -10.38 25.59 8.34
CA GLN A 46 -11.08 24.30 8.35
C GLN A 46 -10.48 23.38 9.42
N PRO A 47 -11.00 23.39 10.64
CA PRO A 47 -10.47 22.60 11.77
C PRO A 47 -10.55 21.09 11.51
N TYR A 48 -11.61 20.62 10.85
CA TYR A 48 -11.73 19.22 10.46
C TYR A 48 -10.61 18.78 9.49
N ALA A 49 -10.27 19.62 8.50
CA ALA A 49 -9.19 19.34 7.55
C ALA A 49 -7.84 19.19 8.27
N TYR A 50 -7.59 20.04 9.26
CA TYR A 50 -6.39 19.97 10.09
C TYR A 50 -6.34 18.67 10.90
N ALA A 51 -7.46 18.28 11.52
CA ALA A 51 -7.56 17.04 12.28
C ALA A 51 -7.37 15.81 11.39
N PHE A 52 -8.05 15.77 10.25
CA PHE A 52 -7.95 14.68 9.27
C PHE A 52 -6.53 14.55 8.71
N THR A 53 -5.87 15.66 8.39
CA THR A 53 -4.47 15.66 7.95
C THR A 53 -3.53 15.17 9.06
N THR A 54 -3.76 15.57 10.30
CA THR A 54 -2.96 15.12 11.45
C THR A 54 -3.10 13.61 11.65
N MET A 55 -4.33 13.12 11.59
CA MET A 55 -4.68 11.71 11.67
C MET A 55 -4.01 10.88 10.55
N ALA A 56 -4.15 11.29 9.30
CA ALA A 56 -3.54 10.58 8.17
C ALA A 56 -1.99 10.57 8.24
N ASN A 57 -1.38 11.61 8.80
CA ASN A 57 0.06 11.61 9.06
C ASN A 57 0.46 10.56 10.11
N ILE A 58 -0.35 10.36 11.16
CA ILE A 58 -0.12 9.31 12.17
C ILE A 58 -0.18 7.93 11.53
N VAL A 59 -1.23 7.64 10.74
CA VAL A 59 -1.38 6.37 9.99
C VAL A 59 -0.15 6.10 9.12
N ARG A 60 0.25 7.10 8.33
CA ARG A 60 1.45 7.01 7.48
C ARG A 60 2.72 6.76 8.30
N ASP A 61 2.89 7.46 9.42
CA ASP A 61 4.07 7.32 10.27
C ASP A 61 4.11 5.94 10.97
N GLN A 62 2.96 5.35 11.30
CA GLN A 62 2.86 3.99 11.82
C GLN A 62 3.30 2.98 10.75
N TRP A 63 2.78 3.05 9.53
CA TRP A 63 3.21 2.14 8.46
C TRP A 63 4.65 2.30 8.04
N ARG A 64 5.20 3.53 8.08
CA ARG A 64 6.62 3.75 7.83
C ARG A 64 7.50 3.12 8.91
N ARG A 65 7.02 3.09 10.17
CA ARG A 65 7.71 2.40 11.28
C ARG A 65 7.62 0.90 11.13
N GLU A 66 6.44 0.37 10.80
CA GLU A 66 6.22 -1.06 10.57
C GLU A 66 7.09 -1.59 9.43
N SER A 67 7.08 -0.88 8.29
CA SER A 67 7.89 -1.26 7.12
C SER A 67 9.42 -1.18 7.36
N ARG A 68 9.88 -0.56 8.46
CA ARG A 68 11.30 -0.52 8.85
C ARG A 68 11.67 -1.58 9.90
N ARG A 69 10.68 -2.17 10.57
CA ARG A 69 10.87 -3.24 11.55
C ARG A 69 10.91 -4.63 10.89
N VAL A 70 10.35 -4.75 9.68
CA VAL A 70 10.35 -6.00 8.90
C VAL A 70 11.70 -6.17 8.18
N VAL A 71 12.66 -6.81 8.87
CA VAL A 71 13.82 -7.54 8.28
C VAL A 71 13.65 -9.06 8.48
N VAL A 72 12.51 -9.52 8.99
CA VAL A 72 12.17 -10.96 9.05
C VAL A 72 10.86 -11.16 8.30
N PRO A 73 10.79 -12.07 7.31
CA PRO A 73 9.56 -12.34 6.59
C PRO A 73 8.67 -13.21 7.47
N GLU A 74 7.82 -12.58 8.27
CA GLU A 74 6.61 -13.22 8.79
C GLU A 74 5.47 -12.85 7.82
N PRO A 75 4.69 -13.82 7.33
CA PRO A 75 3.49 -13.51 6.58
C PRO A 75 2.53 -12.84 7.56
N ALA A 76 2.40 -11.52 7.48
CA ALA A 76 1.35 -10.82 8.19
C ALA A 76 0.02 -11.31 7.61
N GLU A 77 -0.56 -12.34 8.24
CA GLU A 77 -1.96 -12.67 8.16
C GLU A 77 -2.72 -11.45 8.66
N GLY A 78 -2.95 -10.52 7.73
CA GLY A 78 -3.73 -9.33 7.97
C GLY A 78 -5.10 -9.78 8.40
N GLU A 79 -5.43 -9.50 9.65
CA GLU A 79 -6.80 -9.49 10.16
C GLU A 79 -7.60 -8.54 9.26
N ARG A 80 -8.15 -9.12 8.19
CA ARG A 80 -9.16 -8.52 7.34
C ARG A 80 -10.42 -8.48 8.19
N ALA A 81 -10.47 -7.52 9.11
CA ALA A 81 -11.69 -7.20 9.83
C ALA A 81 -12.75 -6.91 8.77
N ARG A 82 -13.70 -7.84 8.63
CA ARG A 82 -14.86 -7.72 7.77
C ARG A 82 -15.63 -6.49 8.26
N ALA A 83 -15.56 -5.40 7.52
CA ALA A 83 -16.32 -4.20 7.79
C ALA A 83 -17.80 -4.45 7.47
N ASP A 84 -18.65 -4.11 8.42
CA ASP A 84 -20.12 -4.11 8.35
C ASP A 84 -20.64 -3.28 7.16
N PRO A 85 -21.64 -3.74 6.37
CA PRO A 85 -22.02 -3.12 5.11
C PRO A 85 -23.08 -2.03 5.35
N LEU A 86 -22.64 -0.81 5.66
CA LEU A 86 -23.50 0.36 5.58
C LEU A 86 -22.88 1.42 4.66
N GLY A 87 -23.29 1.35 3.39
CA GLY A 87 -23.39 2.51 2.50
C GLY A 87 -22.09 3.03 1.91
N GLY A 88 -21.52 2.27 0.97
CA GLY A 88 -20.39 2.69 0.13
C GLY A 88 -19.63 1.46 -0.33
N GLY A 89 -19.74 1.11 -1.61
CA GLY A 89 -19.34 -0.19 -2.14
C GLY A 89 -17.94 -0.62 -1.68
N LEU A 90 -17.82 -1.88 -1.27
CA LEU A 90 -16.60 -2.52 -0.77
C LEU A 90 -15.34 -2.14 -1.59
N GLY A 91 -15.49 -1.93 -2.90
CA GLY A 91 -14.42 -1.50 -3.81
C GLY A 91 -13.91 -0.07 -3.58
N GLU A 92 -14.76 0.90 -3.22
CA GLU A 92 -14.32 2.27 -2.91
C GLU A 92 -13.52 2.30 -1.61
N LEU A 93 -13.97 1.54 -0.60
CA LEU A 93 -13.24 1.37 0.64
C LEU A 93 -11.87 0.73 0.36
N GLN A 94 -11.83 -0.40 -0.35
CA GLN A 94 -10.59 -1.08 -0.76
C GLN A 94 -9.62 -0.14 -1.51
N ALA A 95 -10.12 0.68 -2.43
CA ALA A 95 -9.32 1.63 -3.18
C ALA A 95 -8.73 2.73 -2.26
N ARG A 96 -9.52 3.26 -1.31
CA ARG A 96 -9.02 4.24 -0.33
C ARG A 96 -7.91 3.64 0.52
N TRP A 97 -8.10 2.42 1.00
CA TRP A 97 -7.07 1.70 1.75
C TRP A 97 -5.77 1.51 1.00
N GLU A 98 -5.87 1.17 -0.27
CA GLU A 98 -4.71 1.00 -1.13
C GLU A 98 -3.95 2.32 -1.31
N VAL A 99 -4.65 3.43 -1.56
CA VAL A 99 -4.04 4.76 -1.63
C VAL A 99 -3.32 5.09 -0.33
N VAL A 100 -3.97 4.82 0.79
CA VAL A 100 -3.42 5.12 2.11
C VAL A 100 -2.14 4.30 2.27
N ARG A 101 -2.16 2.98 2.01
CA ARG A 101 -0.98 2.08 2.11
C ARG A 101 0.21 2.65 1.33
N LEU A 102 -0.06 3.23 0.16
CA LEU A 102 0.98 3.79 -0.69
C LEU A 102 1.52 5.16 -0.23
N LEU A 103 0.83 5.87 0.68
CA LEU A 103 1.31 7.15 1.23
C LEU A 103 2.68 7.03 1.91
N ARG A 104 3.07 5.83 2.37
CA ARG A 104 4.42 5.58 2.94
C ARG A 104 5.55 5.84 1.95
N PHE A 105 5.29 5.76 0.65
CA PHE A 105 6.27 6.03 -0.39
C PHE A 105 6.36 7.52 -0.73
N LEU A 106 5.47 8.36 -0.20
CA LEU A 106 5.45 9.79 -0.46
C LEU A 106 6.20 10.59 0.62
N THR A 107 6.74 11.75 0.22
CA THR A 107 7.21 12.76 1.18
C THR A 107 6.04 13.29 2.02
N ALA A 108 6.31 13.83 3.20
CA ALA A 108 5.26 14.41 4.06
C ALA A 108 4.44 15.49 3.34
N LYS A 109 5.08 16.30 2.49
CA LYS A 109 4.40 17.33 1.70
C LYS A 109 3.45 16.71 0.67
N GLN A 110 3.90 15.70 -0.07
CA GLN A 110 3.08 15.01 -1.06
C GLN A 110 1.91 14.25 -0.43
N ALA A 111 2.16 13.53 0.67
CA ALA A 111 1.13 12.79 1.37
C ALA A 111 0.00 13.71 1.86
N ARG A 112 0.32 14.86 2.45
CA ARG A 112 -0.70 15.84 2.89
C ARG A 112 -1.58 16.33 1.74
N VAL A 113 -1.01 16.54 0.56
CA VAL A 113 -1.77 16.99 -0.62
C VAL A 113 -2.73 15.90 -1.09
N VAL A 114 -2.27 14.65 -1.19
CA VAL A 114 -3.14 13.51 -1.58
C VAL A 114 -4.23 13.26 -0.55
N VAL A 115 -3.88 13.33 0.74
CA VAL A 115 -4.85 13.17 1.82
C VAL A 115 -5.95 14.22 1.73
N LEU A 116 -5.62 15.50 1.59
CA LEU A 116 -6.64 16.55 1.51
C LEU A 116 -7.48 16.42 0.24
N VAL A 117 -6.87 16.32 -0.94
CA VAL A 117 -7.62 16.38 -2.19
C VAL A 117 -8.32 15.06 -2.52
N ASP A 118 -7.57 13.95 -2.49
CA ASP A 118 -8.03 12.67 -3.02
C ASP A 118 -8.78 11.83 -1.98
N LEU A 119 -8.47 11.99 -0.68
CA LEU A 119 -9.16 11.26 0.41
C LEU A 119 -10.14 12.13 1.19
N GLY A 120 -9.81 13.41 1.38
CA GLY A 120 -10.60 14.37 2.14
C GLY A 120 -11.68 15.09 1.33
N GLY A 121 -11.64 14.97 -0.01
CA GLY A 121 -12.61 15.57 -0.92
C GLY A 121 -12.48 17.08 -1.09
N TYR A 122 -11.37 17.68 -0.63
CA TYR A 122 -11.14 19.12 -0.79
C TYR A 122 -10.74 19.45 -2.22
N THR A 123 -11.20 20.58 -2.73
CA THR A 123 -10.71 21.10 -4.01
C THR A 123 -9.22 21.49 -3.92
N VAL A 124 -8.57 21.62 -5.07
CA VAL A 124 -7.18 22.10 -5.15
C VAL A 124 -7.03 23.49 -4.51
N ASP A 125 -8.04 24.34 -4.67
CA ASP A 125 -8.05 25.70 -4.15
C ASP A 125 -8.20 25.72 -2.63
N GLU A 126 -9.14 24.96 -2.07
CA GLU A 126 -9.30 24.81 -0.62
C GLU A 126 -8.05 24.20 0.01
N ALA A 127 -7.51 23.12 -0.56
CA ALA A 127 -6.31 22.47 -0.06
C ALA A 127 -5.09 23.41 -0.09
N ALA A 128 -5.02 24.32 -1.06
CA ALA A 128 -3.92 25.28 -1.20
C ALA A 128 -3.95 26.32 -0.06
N VAL A 129 -5.14 26.85 0.22
CA VAL A 129 -5.38 27.74 1.38
C VAL A 129 -5.03 27.02 2.68
N LEU A 130 -5.51 25.78 2.86
CA LEU A 130 -5.29 24.99 4.08
C LEU A 130 -3.82 24.65 4.34
N LEU A 131 -3.04 24.43 3.28
CA LEU A 131 -1.62 24.15 3.39
C LEU A 131 -0.74 25.41 3.37
N GLY A 132 -1.33 26.59 3.18
CA GLY A 132 -0.59 27.86 3.08
C GLY A 132 0.36 27.89 1.88
N VAL A 133 -0.04 27.31 0.74
CA VAL A 133 0.77 27.25 -0.48
C VAL A 133 -0.01 27.79 -1.67
N HIS A 134 0.69 28.25 -2.69
CA HIS A 134 0.06 28.68 -3.93
C HIS A 134 -0.64 27.50 -4.64
N ARG A 135 -1.78 27.76 -5.28
CA ARG A 135 -2.57 26.77 -6.03
C ARG A 135 -1.73 25.98 -7.03
N SER A 136 -0.88 26.66 -7.80
CA SER A 136 0.00 26.02 -8.78
C SER A 136 0.99 25.06 -8.12
N THR A 137 1.55 25.43 -6.96
CA THR A 137 2.43 24.58 -6.15
C THR A 137 1.70 23.33 -5.68
N LEU A 138 0.45 23.47 -5.25
CA LEU A 138 -0.36 22.32 -4.83
C LEU A 138 -0.67 21.38 -6.00
N ALA A 139 -1.10 21.93 -7.14
CA ALA A 139 -1.39 21.15 -8.34
C ALA A 139 -0.16 20.37 -8.83
N VAL A 140 1.01 21.01 -8.88
CA VAL A 140 2.27 20.35 -9.23
C VAL A 140 2.66 19.28 -8.21
N THR A 141 2.51 19.57 -6.91
CA THR A 141 2.80 18.61 -5.84
C THR A 141 1.88 17.40 -5.92
N ARG A 142 0.57 17.60 -6.18
CA ARG A 142 -0.41 16.54 -6.38
C ARG A 142 -0.04 15.67 -7.57
N ARG A 143 0.26 16.29 -8.73
CA ARG A 143 0.69 15.56 -9.93
C ARG A 143 1.91 14.69 -9.65
N ARG A 144 2.95 15.25 -9.00
CA ARG A 144 4.16 14.50 -8.63
C ARG A 144 3.87 13.36 -7.66
N ALA A 145 2.97 13.57 -6.70
CA ALA A 145 2.54 12.54 -5.77
C ALA A 145 1.85 11.39 -6.51
N LEU A 146 0.84 11.67 -7.35
CA LEU A 146 0.11 10.66 -8.11
C LEU A 146 1.01 9.90 -9.09
N SER A 147 1.94 10.58 -9.78
CA SER A 147 2.94 9.92 -10.63
C SER A 147 3.80 8.93 -9.84
N ARG A 148 4.20 9.29 -8.62
CA ARG A 148 4.98 8.41 -7.75
C ARG A 148 4.18 7.22 -7.26
N LEU A 149 2.90 7.41 -6.89
CA LEU A 149 2.02 6.32 -6.50
C LEU A 149 1.79 5.32 -7.66
N ARG A 150 1.56 5.82 -8.88
CA ARG A 150 1.40 4.99 -10.08
C ARG A 150 2.65 4.14 -10.36
N ALA A 151 3.83 4.75 -10.28
CA ALA A 151 5.09 4.03 -10.50
C ALA A 151 5.34 2.92 -9.45
N VAL A 152 4.86 3.10 -8.21
CA VAL A 152 4.94 2.04 -7.19
C VAL A 152 3.98 0.90 -7.53
N LEU A 153 2.73 1.21 -7.89
CA LEU A 153 1.74 0.19 -8.28
C LEU A 153 2.18 -0.62 -9.51
N GLU A 154 2.80 0.04 -10.48
CA GLU A 154 3.33 -0.64 -11.68
C GLU A 154 4.42 -1.65 -11.32
N ARG A 155 5.36 -1.28 -10.44
CA ARG A 155 6.41 -2.17 -9.94
C ARG A 155 5.86 -3.33 -9.11
N GLU A 156 4.83 -3.12 -8.30
CA GLU A 156 4.17 -4.19 -7.55
C GLU A 156 3.51 -5.19 -8.52
N ARG A 157 2.78 -4.69 -9.53
CA ARG A 157 2.17 -5.54 -10.58
C ARG A 157 3.21 -6.31 -11.40
N GLU A 158 4.37 -5.72 -11.68
CA GLU A 158 5.48 -6.41 -12.35
C GLU A 158 6.04 -7.54 -11.51
N ARG A 159 6.23 -7.34 -10.19
CA ARG A 159 6.66 -8.39 -9.26
C ARG A 159 5.64 -9.53 -9.19
N ASP A 160 4.36 -9.21 -9.03
CA ASP A 160 3.30 -10.22 -8.96
C ASP A 160 3.23 -11.09 -10.23
N ARG A 161 3.49 -10.50 -11.41
CA ARG A 161 3.57 -11.25 -12.68
C ARG A 161 4.80 -12.15 -12.77
N ALA A 162 5.94 -11.71 -12.25
CA ALA A 162 7.18 -12.48 -12.26
C ALA A 162 7.12 -13.67 -11.28
N ASP A 163 6.60 -13.45 -10.07
CA ASP A 163 6.42 -14.53 -9.08
C ASP A 163 5.35 -15.54 -9.52
N GLY A 164 4.34 -15.10 -10.30
CA GLY A 164 3.31 -15.97 -10.88
C GLY A 164 3.79 -16.87 -12.02
N SER A 165 4.89 -16.53 -12.70
CA SER A 165 5.47 -17.38 -13.76
C SER A 165 6.31 -18.55 -13.24
N ASP A 166 6.83 -18.46 -12.01
CA ASP A 166 7.71 -19.49 -11.43
C ASP A 166 6.93 -20.70 -10.86
N LEU A 167 5.62 -20.57 -10.63
CA LEU A 167 4.76 -21.67 -10.16
C LEU A 167 4.10 -22.48 -11.29
N GLY A 168 4.32 -22.12 -12.57
CA GLY A 168 3.75 -22.80 -13.74
C GLY A 168 4.69 -23.80 -14.45
N GLY A 169 5.93 -23.94 -13.98
CA GLY A 169 6.99 -24.70 -14.65
C GLY A 169 7.36 -26.02 -13.96
N SER A 170 6.42 -26.95 -13.80
CA SER A 170 6.77 -28.36 -13.54
C SER A 170 5.67 -29.32 -13.99
N GLY A 171 6.00 -30.15 -14.99
CA GLY A 171 5.45 -31.51 -15.09
C GLY A 171 4.52 -31.87 -16.25
N SER A 172 4.79 -31.47 -17.49
CA SER A 172 4.27 -32.21 -18.67
C SER A 172 5.41 -32.98 -19.34
N GLY A 173 5.70 -34.16 -18.82
CA GLY A 173 6.73 -35.04 -19.35
C GLY A 173 6.61 -36.46 -18.82
N SER A 174 5.64 -37.22 -19.32
CA SER A 174 5.73 -38.68 -19.42
C SER A 174 4.53 -39.22 -20.22
N GLY A 175 4.69 -39.24 -21.54
CA GLY A 175 3.88 -40.06 -22.42
C GLY A 175 4.22 -41.53 -22.19
N SER A 176 3.22 -42.29 -21.76
CA SER A 176 3.17 -43.75 -21.77
C SER A 176 3.04 -44.24 -23.22
N GLY A 177 3.95 -45.11 -23.65
CA GLY A 177 3.88 -45.84 -24.90
C GLY A 177 4.86 -47.01 -24.85
N ARG A 178 4.33 -48.20 -24.53
CA ARG A 178 5.05 -49.48 -24.58
C ARG A 178 4.88 -50.13 -25.96
N ASP A 179 5.76 -51.12 -26.17
CA ASP A 179 5.68 -52.29 -27.05
C ASP A 179 6.41 -52.24 -28.41
N GLY A 180 7.31 -53.22 -28.61
CA GLY A 180 7.82 -53.60 -29.93
C GLY A 180 9.23 -54.19 -29.96
N ALA A 181 9.32 -55.51 -29.76
CA ALA A 181 10.51 -56.37 -29.74
C ALA A 181 11.50 -56.31 -30.93
N GLY A 182 12.75 -56.72 -30.66
CA GLY A 182 13.47 -57.69 -31.50
C GLY A 182 14.87 -57.28 -31.98
N GLY A 183 15.89 -58.09 -31.65
CA GLY A 183 17.15 -58.10 -32.42
C GLY A 183 18.40 -58.40 -31.59
N ARG A 184 19.05 -59.52 -31.88
CA ARG A 184 20.15 -60.14 -31.11
C ARG A 184 21.54 -59.59 -31.49
N ALA A 185 22.46 -59.75 -30.52
CA ALA A 185 23.87 -60.18 -30.62
C ALA A 185 24.89 -59.31 -31.39
N ALA A 186 25.98 -58.91 -30.70
CA ALA A 186 27.25 -59.66 -30.71
C ALA A 186 28.38 -58.91 -29.94
N THR A 187 28.93 -59.60 -28.94
CA THR A 187 30.37 -59.84 -28.65
C THR A 187 31.39 -58.67 -28.61
N ARG A 188 31.84 -58.36 -27.37
CA ARG A 188 33.18 -58.02 -26.81
C ARG A 188 34.45 -58.04 -27.74
N PRO A 189 35.63 -57.50 -27.31
CA PRO A 189 35.96 -56.25 -26.60
C PRO A 189 37.33 -55.65 -27.12
N PRO A 190 38.24 -55.01 -26.34
CA PRO A 190 38.87 -53.74 -26.71
C PRO A 190 40.34 -53.83 -27.17
N SER A 191 40.87 -52.77 -27.79
CA SER A 191 42.33 -52.56 -27.91
C SER A 191 42.66 -51.06 -28.00
N ARG A 192 43.30 -50.54 -26.94
CA ARG A 192 44.38 -49.53 -27.00
C ARG A 192 45.63 -50.22 -27.61
N PRO A 193 46.69 -49.55 -28.12
CA PRO A 193 47.30 -48.33 -27.54
C PRO A 193 48.01 -47.35 -28.51
N ASP A 194 48.61 -46.33 -27.88
CA ASP A 194 49.80 -45.54 -28.22
C ASP A 194 49.78 -44.35 -29.20
N ALA A 195 50.57 -43.35 -28.76
CA ALA A 195 50.90 -42.02 -29.31
C ALA A 195 51.70 -42.10 -30.64
N PRO A 196 52.16 -41.01 -31.31
CA PRO A 196 52.90 -39.82 -30.81
C PRO A 196 52.39 -38.50 -31.45
N SER A 197 52.91 -37.28 -31.24
CA SER A 197 54.18 -36.71 -30.77
C SER A 197 53.92 -35.41 -30.01
#